data_AF-Q2TY38-F1
#
_entry.id   AF-Q2TY38-F1
#
_cell.length_a   1.000
_cell.length_b   1.000
_cell.length_c   1.000
_cell.angle_alpha   90.00
_cell.angle_beta   90.00
_cell.angle_gamma   90.00
#
_symmetry.space_group_name_H-M   'P 1'
#
loop_
_entity.id
_entity.type
_entity.pdbx_description
1 polymer ?
#
loop_
_entity_poly.entity_id
_entity_poly.type
_entity_poly.pdbx_seq_one_letter_code
_entity_poly.pdbx_strand_id
1 'polypeptide(L)'
;MTLSGIQSSDELPETPWKKQLDNAREQFDIARDLGGYTISRIWGLASHDSLVVAAFTLHPGDTVEYRTSAEERTMLVFSHANAELTEHDDLAFPYPLPDRSPDTLRRKREAALGYILFTEGGDYSRLALSRKMLYAAACCAIVDSQNDKILSQARKALEWLASGIDVDLSNEIGKCSAPGSTIDAKTAEQLEGSGQQIFEQCTICDAGLSWYSAVEAQCAAGHLFVRCGVTFLAIQEPGLSKFCSRCGTEYLSEDLVHDELKHTCRILSDVFDTCIYCSGKFQA
;
A
#
# COMPACT_ATOMS: atom_id res chain seq x y z
N MET A 1 -41.42 -17.83 -49.17
CA MET A 1 -39.97 -17.94 -49.42
C MET A 1 -39.32 -18.42 -48.14
N THR A 2 -38.59 -19.50 -48.28
CA THR A 2 -38.05 -20.40 -47.26
C THR A 2 -36.82 -19.82 -46.57
N LEU A 3 -36.80 -19.89 -45.23
CA LEU A 3 -35.60 -19.77 -44.40
C LEU A 3 -34.69 -20.97 -44.67
N SER A 4 -33.49 -20.71 -45.17
CA SER A 4 -32.38 -21.66 -45.36
C SER A 4 -31.10 -20.82 -45.40
N GLY A 5 -30.04 -21.03 -44.62
CA GLY A 5 -29.75 -21.98 -43.56
C GLY A 5 -28.57 -21.43 -42.75
N ILE A 6 -28.56 -21.75 -41.46
CA ILE A 6 -27.48 -21.45 -40.52
C ILE A 6 -26.28 -22.30 -40.93
N GLN A 7 -25.21 -21.68 -41.44
CA GLN A 7 -23.90 -22.32 -41.47
C GLN A 7 -23.21 -22.10 -40.12
N SER A 8 -23.15 -23.20 -39.39
CA SER A 8 -22.43 -23.40 -38.15
C SER A 8 -20.92 -23.44 -38.41
N SER A 9 -20.19 -22.45 -37.90
CA SER A 9 -18.81 -22.58 -37.41
C SER A 9 -18.39 -21.27 -36.74
N ASP A 10 -18.99 -20.99 -35.58
CA ASP A 10 -18.53 -19.89 -34.70
C ASP A 10 -17.59 -20.53 -33.67
N GLU A 11 -16.39 -20.91 -34.11
CA GLU A 11 -15.32 -21.30 -33.18
C GLU A 11 -14.88 -20.02 -32.46
N LEU A 12 -15.40 -19.84 -31.25
CA LEU A 12 -14.94 -18.79 -30.34
C LEU A 12 -13.41 -18.93 -30.21
N PRO A 13 -12.64 -17.84 -30.39
CA PRO A 13 -11.19 -17.91 -30.34
C PRO A 13 -10.73 -18.55 -29.03
N GLU A 14 -9.84 -19.54 -29.15
CA GLU A 14 -9.34 -20.30 -28.03
C GLU A 14 -8.57 -19.36 -27.07
N THR A 15 -8.98 -19.35 -25.80
CA THR A 15 -8.38 -18.47 -24.80
C THR A 15 -6.90 -18.81 -24.60
N PRO A 16 -5.99 -17.82 -24.49
CA PRO A 16 -4.54 -18.07 -24.45
C PRO A 16 -4.07 -19.09 -23.40
N TRP A 17 -4.68 -19.10 -22.20
CA TRP A 17 -4.35 -20.08 -21.16
C TRP A 17 -4.70 -21.52 -21.55
N LYS A 18 -5.75 -21.74 -22.35
CA LYS A 18 -6.11 -23.08 -22.84
C LYS A 18 -5.06 -23.61 -23.79
N LYS A 19 -4.61 -22.78 -24.74
CA LYS A 19 -3.49 -23.11 -25.63
C LYS A 19 -2.23 -23.49 -24.84
N GLN A 20 -1.90 -22.77 -23.78
CA GLN A 20 -0.77 -23.13 -22.91
C GLN A 20 -1.00 -24.43 -22.14
N LEU A 21 -2.23 -24.69 -21.67
CA LEU A 21 -2.61 -25.96 -21.05
C LEU A 21 -2.48 -27.13 -22.04
N ASP A 22 -2.94 -26.96 -23.28
CA ASP A 22 -2.86 -27.99 -24.31
C ASP A 22 -1.41 -28.26 -24.72
N ASN A 23 -0.57 -27.22 -24.84
CA ASN A 23 0.87 -27.39 -25.02
C ASN A 23 1.50 -28.20 -23.87
N ALA A 24 1.14 -27.90 -22.62
CA ALA A 24 1.62 -28.66 -21.46
C ALA A 24 1.12 -30.11 -21.48
N ARG A 25 -0.12 -30.34 -21.91
CA ARG A 25 -0.71 -31.67 -22.09
C ARG A 25 0.06 -32.48 -23.13
N GLU A 26 0.34 -31.90 -24.29
CA GLU A 26 1.11 -32.53 -25.36
C GLU A 26 2.54 -32.86 -24.93
N GLN A 27 3.21 -31.94 -24.25
CA GLN A 27 4.55 -32.19 -23.71
C GLN A 27 4.57 -33.34 -22.70
N PHE A 28 3.55 -33.41 -21.83
CA PHE A 28 3.41 -34.50 -20.87
C PHE A 28 3.16 -35.85 -21.56
N ASP A 29 2.32 -35.85 -22.59
CA ASP A 29 1.98 -37.02 -23.40
C ASP A 29 3.22 -37.60 -24.09
N ILE A 30 3.98 -36.74 -24.77
CA ILE A 30 5.23 -37.10 -25.46
C ILE A 30 6.28 -37.58 -24.47
N ALA A 31 6.45 -36.89 -23.34
CA ALA A 31 7.47 -37.24 -22.35
C ALA A 31 7.23 -38.60 -21.68
N ARG A 32 5.99 -39.10 -21.71
CA ARG A 32 5.60 -40.39 -21.11
C ARG A 32 5.16 -41.44 -22.13
N ASP A 33 5.26 -41.13 -23.42
CA ASP A 33 4.84 -42.01 -24.52
C ASP A 33 3.39 -42.52 -24.35
N LEU A 34 2.48 -41.60 -24.01
CA LEU A 34 1.08 -41.93 -23.69
C LEU A 34 0.17 -42.02 -24.92
N GLY A 35 0.68 -41.76 -26.13
CA GLY A 35 -0.07 -41.95 -27.38
C GLY A 35 -1.36 -41.14 -27.48
N GLY A 36 -1.43 -39.97 -26.84
CA GLY A 36 -2.62 -39.11 -26.76
C GLY A 36 -3.51 -39.38 -25.55
N TYR A 37 -3.19 -40.36 -24.71
CA TYR A 37 -3.97 -40.70 -23.51
C TYR A 37 -3.53 -39.87 -22.29
N THR A 38 -3.59 -38.55 -22.41
CA THR A 38 -3.34 -37.63 -21.30
C THR A 38 -4.61 -36.89 -20.91
N ILE A 39 -4.96 -36.93 -19.62
CA ILE A 39 -6.08 -36.20 -19.04
C ILE A 39 -5.54 -34.98 -18.29
N SER A 40 -6.09 -33.80 -18.60
CA SER A 40 -5.92 -32.61 -17.79
C SER A 40 -7.09 -32.43 -16.82
N ARG A 41 -6.80 -32.11 -15.56
CA ARG A 41 -7.80 -31.74 -14.56
C ARG A 41 -7.56 -30.33 -14.10
N ILE A 42 -8.56 -29.47 -14.29
CA ILE A 42 -8.53 -28.08 -13.83
C ILE A 42 -9.13 -28.04 -12.42
N TRP A 43 -8.34 -27.54 -11.47
CA TRP A 43 -8.71 -27.42 -10.06
C TRP A 43 -9.29 -26.04 -9.72
N GLY A 44 -8.89 -25.01 -10.47
CA GLY A 44 -9.35 -23.66 -10.22
C GLY A 44 -8.94 -22.68 -11.30
N LEU A 45 -9.70 -21.60 -11.39
CA LEU A 45 -9.47 -20.46 -12.26
C LEU A 45 -9.64 -19.18 -11.43
N ALA A 46 -8.74 -18.22 -11.61
CA ALA A 46 -8.84 -16.90 -11.03
C ALA A 46 -8.51 -15.85 -12.09
N SER A 47 -9.10 -14.66 -11.96
CA SER A 47 -8.77 -13.53 -12.83
C SER A 47 -8.62 -12.24 -12.05
N HIS A 48 -7.65 -11.43 -12.46
CA HIS A 48 -7.40 -10.10 -11.89
C HIS A 48 -6.73 -9.21 -12.94
N ASP A 49 -7.27 -8.01 -13.15
CA ASP A 49 -6.70 -6.98 -14.04
C ASP A 49 -6.22 -7.52 -15.40
N SER A 50 -7.12 -8.16 -16.14
CA SER A 50 -6.88 -8.81 -17.44
C SER A 50 -5.97 -10.05 -17.43
N LEU A 51 -5.42 -10.46 -16.28
CA LEU A 51 -4.73 -11.74 -16.13
C LEU A 51 -5.71 -12.84 -15.74
N VAL A 52 -5.50 -14.02 -16.28
CA VAL A 52 -6.18 -15.26 -15.94
C VAL A 52 -5.13 -16.25 -15.48
N VAL A 53 -5.41 -16.91 -14.36
CA VAL A 53 -4.57 -17.99 -13.82
C VAL A 53 -5.40 -19.26 -13.78
N ALA A 54 -4.86 -20.32 -14.39
CA ALA A 54 -5.44 -21.66 -14.36
C ALA A 54 -4.55 -22.61 -13.56
N ALA A 55 -5.14 -23.29 -12.58
CA ALA A 55 -4.48 -24.34 -11.82
C ALA A 55 -4.92 -25.71 -12.35
N PHE A 56 -3.98 -26.54 -12.79
CA PHE A 56 -4.31 -27.86 -13.34
C PHE A 56 -3.24 -28.92 -13.03
N THR A 57 -3.67 -30.18 -13.16
CA THR A 57 -2.79 -31.36 -13.10
C THR A 57 -2.94 -32.18 -14.38
N LEU A 58 -1.91 -32.95 -14.72
CA LEU A 58 -1.88 -33.85 -15.87
C LEU A 58 -1.66 -35.28 -15.40
N HIS A 59 -2.40 -36.22 -15.98
CA HIS A 59 -2.38 -37.63 -15.61
C HIS A 59 -2.51 -38.52 -16.85
N PRO A 60 -1.92 -39.71 -16.85
CA PRO A 60 -2.28 -40.76 -17.81
C PRO A 60 -3.78 -41.07 -17.72
N GLY A 61 -4.42 -41.24 -18.87
CA GLY A 61 -5.86 -41.51 -18.96
C GLY A 61 -6.23 -42.99 -19.04
N ASP A 62 -5.27 -43.82 -19.41
CA ASP A 62 -5.44 -45.25 -19.70
C ASP A 62 -4.72 -46.17 -18.70
N THR A 63 -3.90 -45.59 -17.81
CA THR A 63 -3.05 -46.30 -16.87
C THR A 63 -3.12 -45.68 -15.48
N VAL A 64 -2.92 -46.51 -14.44
CA VAL A 64 -2.84 -46.02 -13.06
C VAL A 64 -1.45 -45.43 -12.82
N GLU A 65 -1.39 -44.12 -12.58
CA GLU A 65 -0.15 -43.45 -12.20
C GLU A 65 0.19 -43.75 -10.74
N TYR A 66 1.28 -44.47 -10.49
CA TYR A 66 1.81 -44.63 -9.13
C TYR A 66 2.72 -43.43 -8.83
N ARG A 67 2.27 -42.52 -7.96
CA ARG A 67 3.06 -41.37 -7.52
C ARG A 67 3.22 -41.38 -6.00
N THR A 68 4.39 -40.93 -5.57
CA THR A 68 4.60 -40.51 -4.19
C THR A 68 4.10 -39.07 -3.99
N SER A 69 3.80 -38.68 -2.75
CA SER A 69 3.35 -37.31 -2.46
C SER A 69 4.37 -36.23 -2.86
N ALA A 70 5.66 -36.57 -2.93
CA ALA A 70 6.71 -35.64 -3.38
C ALA A 70 6.69 -35.41 -4.91
N GLU A 71 6.06 -36.32 -5.66
CA GLU A 71 5.97 -36.25 -7.11
C GLU A 71 4.68 -35.60 -7.57
N GLU A 72 3.70 -35.40 -6.69
CA GLU A 72 2.48 -34.64 -6.98
C GLU A 72 2.82 -33.19 -7.33
N ARG A 73 2.34 -32.73 -8.49
CA ARG A 73 2.63 -31.38 -9.00
C ARG A 73 1.38 -30.76 -9.58
N THR A 74 1.03 -29.57 -9.10
CA THR A 74 0.04 -28.68 -9.70
C THR A 74 0.76 -27.59 -10.48
N MET A 75 0.35 -27.38 -11.72
CA MET A 75 0.89 -26.32 -12.56
C MET A 75 -0.04 -25.11 -12.56
N LEU A 76 0.56 -23.92 -12.50
CA LEU A 76 -0.13 -22.65 -12.66
C LEU A 76 0.29 -22.05 -13.99
N VAL A 77 -0.70 -21.76 -14.85
CA VAL A 77 -0.51 -21.05 -16.11
C VAL A 77 -1.08 -19.65 -15.96
N PHE A 78 -0.27 -18.65 -16.31
CA PHE A 78 -0.65 -17.24 -16.34
C PHE A 78 -0.80 -16.80 -17.79
N SER A 79 -1.93 -16.20 -18.13
CA SER A 79 -2.13 -15.59 -19.44
C SER A 79 -2.93 -14.30 -19.32
N HIS A 80 -2.87 -13.45 -20.35
CA HIS A 80 -3.87 -12.40 -20.52
C HIS A 80 -5.21 -13.01 -20.94
N ALA A 81 -6.30 -12.34 -20.57
CA ALA A 81 -7.67 -12.67 -20.98
C ALA A 81 -7.89 -12.42 -22.47
N ASN A 82 -7.16 -11.46 -23.07
CA ASN A 82 -7.23 -11.12 -24.48
C ASN A 82 -6.07 -11.74 -25.26
N ALA A 83 -6.38 -12.39 -26.38
CA ALA A 83 -5.41 -13.07 -27.24
C ALA A 83 -4.50 -12.13 -28.03
N GLU A 84 -4.85 -10.84 -28.17
CA GLU A 84 -4.13 -9.87 -28.99
C GLU A 84 -2.80 -9.37 -28.38
N LEU A 85 -2.51 -9.68 -27.11
CA LEU A 85 -1.32 -9.20 -26.38
C LEU A 85 -0.09 -10.12 -26.49
N THR A 86 -0.04 -11.06 -27.43
CA THR A 86 0.72 -12.31 -27.24
C THR A 86 2.15 -12.41 -27.78
N GLU A 87 2.83 -11.35 -28.27
CA GLU A 87 4.17 -11.59 -28.87
C GLU A 87 5.34 -10.77 -28.31
N HIS A 88 5.12 -9.76 -27.44
CA HIS A 88 6.24 -8.98 -26.87
C HIS A 88 6.08 -8.45 -25.44
N ASP A 89 4.96 -8.68 -24.76
CA ASP A 89 4.83 -8.33 -23.34
C ASP A 89 5.29 -9.54 -22.51
N ASP A 90 6.48 -9.45 -21.94
CA ASP A 90 6.91 -10.38 -20.90
C ASP A 90 5.77 -10.49 -19.87
N LEU A 91 5.46 -11.69 -19.38
CA LEU A 91 4.65 -11.88 -18.16
C LEU A 91 5.32 -11.27 -16.91
N ALA A 92 6.31 -10.39 -17.08
CA ALA A 92 6.65 -9.40 -16.09
C ALA A 92 5.37 -8.64 -15.81
N PHE A 93 4.76 -8.84 -14.64
CA PHE A 93 3.66 -8.03 -14.15
C PHE A 93 3.93 -6.58 -14.56
N PRO A 94 3.28 -6.04 -15.61
CA PRO A 94 3.58 -4.71 -16.09
C PRO A 94 2.81 -3.83 -15.14
N TYR A 95 3.35 -3.69 -13.94
CA TYR A 95 2.87 -2.78 -12.95
C TYR A 95 3.35 -1.41 -13.45
N PRO A 96 2.53 -0.65 -14.20
CA PRO A 96 2.98 0.61 -14.79
C PRO A 96 3.60 1.44 -13.69
N LEU A 97 4.84 1.92 -13.90
CA LEU A 97 5.59 2.64 -12.87
C LEU A 97 4.64 3.58 -12.14
N PRO A 98 4.56 3.49 -10.80
CA PRO A 98 3.51 4.20 -10.08
C PRO A 98 3.65 5.69 -10.38
N ASP A 99 2.54 6.34 -10.76
CA ASP A 99 2.55 7.79 -10.99
C ASP A 99 3.01 8.50 -9.71
N ARG A 100 4.14 9.20 -9.84
CA ARG A 100 4.81 9.96 -8.78
C ARG A 100 4.63 11.47 -8.93
N SER A 101 3.70 11.90 -9.79
CA SER A 101 3.34 13.31 -9.85
C SER A 101 2.94 13.82 -8.46
N PRO A 102 3.33 15.06 -8.08
CA PRO A 102 3.05 15.59 -6.74
C PRO A 102 1.58 15.52 -6.36
N ASP A 103 0.68 15.81 -7.31
CA ASP A 103 -0.76 15.78 -7.09
C ASP A 103 -1.29 14.36 -6.83
N THR A 104 -0.78 13.34 -7.54
CA THR A 104 -1.15 11.95 -7.29
C THR A 104 -0.65 11.47 -5.94
N LEU A 105 0.58 11.80 -5.56
CA LEU A 105 1.12 11.47 -4.24
C LEU A 105 0.33 12.14 -3.12
N ARG A 106 -0.04 13.41 -3.29
CA ARG A 106 -0.91 14.15 -2.37
C ARG A 106 -2.24 13.46 -2.16
N ARG A 107 -2.99 13.15 -3.24
CA ARG A 107 -4.30 12.46 -3.14
C ARG A 107 -4.20 11.10 -2.45
N LYS A 108 -3.13 10.35 -2.72
CA LYS A 108 -2.88 9.07 -2.05
C LYS A 108 -2.60 9.26 -0.56
N ARG A 109 -1.86 10.31 -0.19
CA ARG A 109 -1.60 10.67 1.21
C ARG A 109 -2.86 11.13 1.93
N GLU A 110 -3.73 11.87 1.26
CA GLU A 110 -5.03 12.32 1.78
C GLU A 110 -5.91 11.16 2.25
N ALA A 111 -5.78 9.95 1.68
CA ALA A 111 -6.47 8.76 2.17
C ALA A 111 -5.99 8.34 3.57
N ALA A 112 -4.68 8.33 3.81
CA ALA A 112 -4.10 8.04 5.13
C ALA A 112 -4.40 9.16 6.15
N LEU A 113 -4.32 10.42 5.72
CA LEU A 113 -4.74 11.57 6.54
C LEU A 113 -6.21 11.46 6.94
N GLY A 114 -7.07 11.09 5.99
CA GLY A 114 -8.49 10.87 6.22
C GLY A 114 -8.74 9.81 7.29
N TYR A 115 -8.04 8.68 7.22
CA TYR A 115 -8.16 7.63 8.23
C TYR A 115 -7.78 8.13 9.64
N ILE A 116 -6.64 8.82 9.77
CA ILE A 116 -6.14 9.31 11.07
C ILE A 116 -7.04 10.44 11.63
N LEU A 117 -7.40 11.42 10.80
CA LEU A 117 -8.12 12.62 11.26
C LEU A 117 -9.62 12.37 11.48
N PHE A 118 -10.23 11.43 10.77
CA PHE A 118 -11.64 11.06 10.94
C PHE A 118 -11.83 9.81 11.80
N THR A 119 -10.79 9.37 12.52
CA THR A 119 -10.90 8.29 13.50
C THR A 119 -12.06 8.55 14.48
N GLU A 120 -12.85 7.50 14.78
CA GLU A 120 -14.05 7.57 15.63
C GLU A 120 -15.07 8.65 15.19
N GLY A 121 -15.18 8.89 13.88
CA GLY A 121 -16.10 9.88 13.33
C GLY A 121 -15.69 11.33 13.60
N GLY A 122 -14.45 11.56 14.03
CA GLY A 122 -13.92 12.87 14.40
C GLY A 122 -14.18 13.24 15.87
N ASP A 123 -14.60 12.29 16.70
CA ASP A 123 -14.65 12.42 18.16
C ASP A 123 -13.39 11.81 18.77
N TYR A 124 -12.48 12.68 19.21
CA TYR A 124 -11.20 12.28 19.76
C TYR A 124 -11.26 11.84 21.24
N SER A 125 -12.44 11.83 21.87
CA SER A 125 -12.60 11.37 23.26
C SER A 125 -12.20 9.90 23.48
N ARG A 126 -12.25 9.09 22.43
CA ARG A 126 -11.88 7.66 22.42
C ARG A 126 -10.66 7.35 21.55
N LEU A 127 -9.80 8.35 21.35
CA LEU A 127 -8.67 8.22 20.44
C LEU A 127 -7.78 7.02 20.78
N ALA A 128 -7.77 6.01 19.91
CA ALA A 128 -6.89 4.84 20.01
C ALA A 128 -5.46 5.12 19.51
N LEU A 129 -5.30 6.23 18.76
CA LEU A 129 -4.04 6.65 18.15
C LEU A 129 -3.25 7.56 19.10
N SER A 130 -1.92 7.59 18.95
CA SER A 130 -1.09 8.49 19.74
C SER A 130 -1.34 9.98 19.39
N ARG A 131 -1.26 10.85 20.40
CA ARG A 131 -1.45 12.30 20.23
C ARG A 131 -0.39 12.92 19.29
N LYS A 132 0.86 12.41 19.35
CA LYS A 132 1.94 12.77 18.42
C LYS A 132 1.56 12.50 16.97
N MET A 133 0.96 11.33 16.69
CA MET A 133 0.56 10.99 15.33
C MET A 133 -0.63 11.82 14.85
N LEU A 134 -1.57 12.14 15.73
CA LEU A 134 -2.68 13.04 15.39
C LEU A 134 -2.16 14.45 15.06
N TYR A 135 -1.23 14.97 15.85
CA TYR A 135 -0.55 16.24 15.58
C TYR A 135 0.21 16.21 14.25
N ALA A 136 0.97 15.13 14.00
CA ALA A 136 1.73 14.96 12.76
C ALA A 136 0.83 14.88 11.52
N ALA A 137 -0.30 14.18 11.60
CA ALA A 137 -1.28 14.15 10.53
C ALA A 137 -1.90 15.53 10.26
N ALA A 138 -2.24 16.29 11.31
CA ALA A 138 -2.77 17.64 11.15
C ALA A 138 -1.74 18.59 10.51
N CYS A 139 -0.48 18.52 10.92
CA CYS A 139 0.60 19.32 10.33
C CYS A 139 0.89 18.91 8.88
N CYS A 140 0.90 17.61 8.58
CA CYS A 140 1.03 17.12 7.22
C CYS A 140 -0.13 17.59 6.31
N ALA A 141 -1.35 17.65 6.85
CA ALA A 141 -2.49 18.20 6.13
C ALA A 141 -2.29 19.69 5.82
N ILE A 142 -1.82 20.51 6.77
CA ILE A 142 -1.52 21.92 6.53
C ILE A 142 -0.49 22.11 5.41
N VAL A 143 0.56 21.31 5.40
CA VAL A 143 1.69 21.45 4.47
C VAL A 143 1.35 21.02 3.04
N ASP A 144 0.58 19.95 2.84
CA ASP A 144 0.36 19.42 1.48
C ASP A 144 -1.09 19.12 1.09
N SER A 145 -2.06 19.07 2.01
CA SER A 145 -3.46 18.76 1.63
C SER A 145 -4.10 19.92 0.86
N GLN A 146 -4.86 19.60 -0.19
CA GLN A 146 -5.74 20.56 -0.88
C GLN A 146 -7.23 20.29 -0.62
N ASN A 147 -7.52 19.28 0.20
CA ASN A 147 -8.88 18.89 0.53
C ASN A 147 -9.40 19.65 1.76
N ASP A 148 -10.43 20.49 1.55
CA ASP A 148 -11.07 21.30 2.59
C ASP A 148 -11.64 20.47 3.76
N LYS A 149 -12.13 19.26 3.48
CA LYS A 149 -12.65 18.37 4.53
C LYS A 149 -11.52 17.90 5.45
N ILE A 150 -10.38 17.55 4.87
CA ILE A 150 -9.20 17.14 5.65
C ILE A 150 -8.66 18.32 6.46
N LEU A 151 -8.56 19.52 5.87
CA LEU A 151 -8.08 20.72 6.55
C LEU A 151 -9.02 21.16 7.70
N SER A 152 -10.33 21.11 7.49
CA SER A 152 -11.31 21.41 8.53
C SER A 152 -11.28 20.38 9.67
N GLN A 153 -11.04 19.11 9.36
CA GLN A 153 -10.89 18.08 10.37
C GLN A 153 -9.56 18.19 11.13
N ALA A 154 -8.47 18.53 10.43
CA ALA A 154 -7.17 18.84 11.03
C ALA A 154 -7.28 20.01 12.01
N ARG A 155 -8.05 21.06 11.67
CA ARG A 155 -8.34 22.16 12.60
C ARG A 155 -8.98 21.66 13.90
N LYS A 156 -10.04 20.85 13.79
CA LYS A 156 -10.70 20.27 14.98
C LYS A 156 -9.77 19.39 15.80
N ALA A 157 -8.88 18.63 15.15
CA ALA A 157 -7.87 17.83 15.83
C ALA A 157 -6.93 18.70 16.67
N LEU A 158 -6.46 19.81 16.10
CA LEU A 158 -5.58 20.76 16.78
C LEU A 158 -6.30 21.49 17.93
N GLU A 159 -7.54 21.92 17.73
CA GLU A 159 -8.37 22.52 18.79
C GLU A 159 -8.57 21.55 19.97
N TRP A 160 -8.83 20.28 19.66
CA TRP A 160 -8.93 19.23 20.68
C TRP A 160 -7.60 19.00 21.41
N LEU A 161 -6.48 18.91 20.68
CA LEU A 161 -5.14 18.76 21.28
C LEU A 161 -4.79 19.94 22.19
N ALA A 162 -5.08 21.17 21.74
CA ALA A 162 -4.85 22.39 22.51
C ALA A 162 -5.65 22.39 23.83
N SER A 163 -6.93 22.04 23.76
CA SER A 163 -7.79 21.99 24.96
C SER A 163 -7.43 20.86 25.93
N GLY A 164 -6.94 19.72 25.44
CA GLY A 164 -6.65 18.56 26.28
C GLY A 164 -5.30 18.61 27.02
N ILE A 165 -4.34 19.41 26.56
CA ILE A 165 -2.93 19.37 27.00
C ILE A 165 -2.45 20.76 27.47
N ASP A 166 -3.28 21.80 27.36
CA ASP A 166 -2.90 23.19 27.67
C ASP A 166 -1.66 23.63 26.89
N VAL A 167 -1.71 23.43 25.57
CA VAL A 167 -0.65 23.83 24.63
C VAL A 167 -1.20 24.82 23.62
N ASP A 168 -0.46 25.91 23.39
CA ASP A 168 -0.80 26.89 22.36
C ASP A 168 -0.50 26.35 20.94
N LEU A 169 -1.57 26.07 20.19
CA LEU A 169 -1.55 25.65 18.79
C LEU A 169 -2.23 26.68 17.87
N SER A 170 -2.38 27.93 18.33
CA SER A 170 -3.12 28.97 17.60
C SER A 170 -2.55 29.24 16.20
N ASN A 171 -1.22 29.14 16.05
CA ASN A 171 -0.53 29.29 14.77
C ASN A 171 -0.93 28.19 13.77
N GLU A 172 -0.85 26.92 14.19
CA GLU A 172 -1.24 25.78 13.36
C GLU A 172 -2.73 25.80 13.00
N ILE A 173 -3.60 26.11 13.95
CA ILE A 173 -5.05 26.24 13.76
C ILE A 173 -5.37 27.30 12.69
N GLY A 174 -4.66 28.43 12.73
CA GLY A 174 -4.76 29.49 11.73
C GLY A 174 -4.30 29.04 10.34
N LYS A 175 -3.20 28.28 10.28
CA LYS A 175 -2.62 27.75 9.03
C LYS A 175 -3.49 26.71 8.33
N CYS A 176 -4.46 26.08 9.02
CA CYS A 176 -5.47 25.24 8.34
C CYS A 176 -6.31 26.01 7.30
N SER A 177 -6.37 27.35 7.35
CA SER A 177 -7.03 28.18 6.31
C SER A 177 -6.12 28.51 5.12
N ALA A 178 -4.82 28.19 5.19
CA ALA A 178 -3.81 28.54 4.22
C ALA A 178 -3.01 27.28 3.81
N PRO A 179 -3.56 26.43 2.93
CA PRO A 179 -2.90 25.18 2.52
C PRO A 179 -1.55 25.47 1.85
N GLY A 180 -0.57 24.60 2.09
CA GLY A 180 0.80 24.82 1.62
C GLY A 180 1.67 25.66 2.56
N SER A 181 1.15 26.03 3.73
CA SER A 181 1.91 26.76 4.75
C SER A 181 2.93 25.86 5.44
N THR A 182 4.07 26.43 5.84
CA THR A 182 5.06 25.75 6.68
C THR A 182 4.78 26.00 8.16
N ILE A 183 5.27 25.13 9.04
CA ILE A 183 5.21 25.27 10.50
C ILE A 183 6.63 25.20 11.05
N ASP A 184 7.02 26.22 11.79
CA ASP A 184 8.36 26.32 12.36
C ASP A 184 8.58 25.27 13.45
N ALA A 185 9.84 24.91 13.67
CA ALA A 185 10.23 24.06 14.78
C ALA A 185 9.86 24.71 16.12
N LYS A 186 9.40 23.89 17.08
CA LYS A 186 9.07 24.33 18.43
C LYS A 186 10.33 24.65 19.24
N THR A 187 10.23 25.65 20.13
CA THR A 187 11.34 26.04 21.01
C THR A 187 11.52 25.03 22.15
N ALA A 188 12.68 25.06 22.82
CA ALA A 188 12.96 24.16 23.94
C ALA A 188 11.89 24.25 25.05
N GLU A 189 11.42 25.47 25.35
CA GLU A 189 10.40 25.69 26.39
C GLU A 189 9.06 25.03 26.03
N GLN A 190 8.70 25.02 24.74
CA GLN A 190 7.48 24.37 24.25
C GLN A 190 7.61 22.84 24.26
N LEU A 191 8.83 22.33 24.18
CA LEU A 191 9.16 20.91 24.09
C LEU A 191 9.28 20.25 25.46
N GLU A 192 9.79 20.95 26.48
CA GLU A 192 9.96 20.45 27.85
C GLU A 192 8.67 20.51 28.69
N GLY A 193 7.69 21.31 28.27
CA GLY A 193 6.39 21.42 28.94
C GLY A 193 5.35 20.37 28.48
N SER A 194 4.07 20.75 28.53
CA SER A 194 2.96 19.89 28.10
C SER A 194 3.06 19.45 26.63
N GLY A 195 3.85 20.16 25.82
CA GLY A 195 4.12 19.84 24.42
C GLY A 195 4.90 18.54 24.18
N GLN A 196 5.60 17.98 25.19
CA GLN A 196 6.35 16.72 25.07
C GLN A 196 5.48 15.54 24.60
N GLN A 197 4.18 15.59 24.91
CA GLN A 197 3.20 14.56 24.55
C GLN A 197 2.76 14.63 23.08
N ILE A 198 3.05 15.72 22.36
CA ILE A 198 2.56 15.95 20.99
C ILE A 198 3.66 16.29 19.99
N PHE A 199 4.71 16.98 20.41
CA PHE A 199 5.75 17.43 19.52
C PHE A 199 6.85 16.37 19.37
N GLU A 200 7.38 16.27 18.15
CA GLU A 200 8.56 15.46 17.88
C GLU A 200 9.82 16.27 18.22
N GLN A 201 10.76 15.62 18.91
CA GLN A 201 12.09 16.15 19.22
C GLN A 201 13.12 15.36 18.43
N CYS A 202 14.21 16.03 18.07
CA CYS A 202 15.33 15.41 17.38
C CYS A 202 16.09 14.48 18.34
N THR A 203 16.22 13.20 18.02
CA THR A 203 16.96 12.23 18.87
C THR A 203 18.46 12.50 18.97
N ILE A 204 19.00 13.40 18.13
CA ILE A 204 20.43 13.76 18.09
C ILE A 204 20.72 15.00 18.95
N CYS A 205 19.80 15.95 19.03
CA CYS A 205 20.07 17.28 19.61
C CYS A 205 18.89 17.91 20.36
N ASP A 206 17.81 17.15 20.55
CA ASP A 206 16.56 17.52 21.25
C ASP A 206 15.78 18.71 20.68
N ALA A 207 16.29 19.35 19.63
CA ALA A 207 15.61 20.43 18.92
C ALA A 207 14.30 19.97 18.28
N GLY A 208 13.31 20.86 18.24
CA GLY A 208 12.04 20.59 17.58
C GLY A 208 12.19 20.36 16.08
N LEU A 209 11.27 19.56 15.52
CA LEU A 209 11.17 19.31 14.08
C LEU A 209 10.20 20.29 13.42
N SER A 210 10.60 20.89 12.30
CA SER A 210 9.74 21.75 11.49
C SER A 210 8.91 20.95 10.49
N TRP A 211 7.87 21.59 9.97
CA TRP A 211 7.01 21.08 8.91
C TRP A 211 7.08 22.01 7.70
N TYR A 212 7.93 21.65 6.74
CA TYR A 212 8.01 22.31 5.43
C TYR A 212 7.73 21.33 4.28
N SER A 213 7.70 20.03 4.58
CA SER A 213 7.47 18.96 3.64
C SER A 213 6.71 17.82 4.32
N ALA A 214 5.98 17.06 3.51
CA ALA A 214 5.24 15.89 3.96
C ALA A 214 6.06 14.59 3.86
N VAL A 215 7.23 14.62 3.22
CA VAL A 215 8.10 13.43 3.03
C VAL A 215 9.40 13.50 3.83
N GLU A 216 9.76 14.67 4.33
CA GLU A 216 10.99 14.91 5.08
C GLU A 216 10.72 15.85 6.27
N ALA A 217 11.58 15.74 7.27
CA ALA A 217 11.59 16.54 8.47
C ALA A 217 13.00 17.11 8.68
N GLN A 218 13.08 18.32 9.20
CA GLN A 218 14.35 18.94 9.59
C GLN A 218 14.22 19.54 10.98
N CYS A 219 15.20 19.28 11.85
CA CYS A 219 15.21 19.94 13.16
C CYS A 219 15.77 21.36 13.07
N ALA A 220 15.55 22.19 14.09
CA ALA A 220 16.06 23.56 14.12
C ALA A 220 17.60 23.65 14.00
N ALA A 221 18.33 22.59 14.37
CA ALA A 221 19.79 22.50 14.21
C ALA A 221 20.24 21.97 12.84
N GLY A 222 19.31 21.54 11.97
CA GLY A 222 19.58 21.16 10.58
C GLY A 222 19.65 19.65 10.30
N HIS A 223 19.51 18.76 11.30
CA HIS A 223 19.44 17.31 11.07
C HIS A 223 18.20 16.95 10.24
N LEU A 224 18.39 16.12 9.22
CA LEU A 224 17.37 15.72 8.25
C LEU A 224 16.93 14.27 8.47
N PHE A 225 15.62 14.04 8.37
CA PHE A 225 15.00 12.73 8.51
C PHE A 225 13.91 12.54 7.46
N VAL A 226 13.68 11.31 7.04
CA VAL A 226 12.51 10.95 6.23
C VAL A 226 11.28 10.82 7.11
N ARG A 227 10.11 11.19 6.60
CA ARG A 227 8.83 10.96 7.27
C ARG A 227 8.23 9.63 6.82
N CYS A 228 7.66 8.91 7.77
CA CYS A 228 6.92 7.68 7.49
C CYS A 228 5.74 7.96 6.54
N GLY A 229 5.60 7.12 5.51
CA GLY A 229 4.59 7.31 4.48
C GLY A 229 3.13 7.24 4.94
N VAL A 230 2.84 6.70 6.14
CA VAL A 230 1.48 6.65 6.72
C VAL A 230 1.38 7.43 8.03
N THR A 231 2.32 7.29 8.97
CA THR A 231 2.21 7.95 10.29
C THR A 231 2.64 9.42 10.25
N PHE A 232 3.36 9.83 9.21
CA PHE A 232 3.95 11.18 9.02
C PHE A 232 4.98 11.61 10.07
N LEU A 233 5.25 10.78 11.07
CA LEU A 233 6.33 10.97 12.03
C LEU A 233 7.69 10.82 11.35
N ALA A 234 8.69 11.54 11.86
CA ALA A 234 10.07 11.41 11.42
C ALA A 234 10.65 10.05 11.84
N ILE A 235 11.31 9.36 10.92
CA ILE A 235 12.06 8.13 11.19
C ILE A 235 13.48 8.54 11.58
N GLN A 236 13.76 8.54 12.88
CA GLN A 236 15.00 9.13 13.42
C GLN A 236 16.07 8.10 13.82
N GLU A 237 15.76 6.80 13.77
CA GLU A 237 16.67 5.73 14.16
C GLU A 237 16.83 4.70 13.03
N PRO A 238 18.07 4.25 12.76
CA PRO A 238 18.30 3.15 11.83
C PRO A 238 17.61 1.87 12.31
N GLY A 239 17.01 1.13 11.37
CA GLY A 239 16.41 -0.17 11.68
C GLY A 239 15.02 -0.10 12.33
N LEU A 240 14.37 1.06 12.33
CA LEU A 240 12.94 1.17 12.70
C LEU A 240 11.99 1.15 11.49
N SER A 241 12.52 1.07 10.26
CA SER A 241 11.74 1.19 9.04
C SER A 241 11.53 -0.13 8.31
N LYS A 242 10.43 -0.18 7.56
CA LYS A 242 10.16 -1.11 6.46
C LYS A 242 9.98 -0.30 5.18
N PHE A 243 10.31 -0.90 4.05
CA PHE A 243 10.33 -0.23 2.76
C PHE A 243 9.30 -0.84 1.82
N CYS A 244 8.66 -0.01 1.00
CA CYS A 244 7.89 -0.57 -0.12
C CYS A 244 8.86 -1.20 -1.14
N SER A 245 8.67 -2.49 -1.44
CA SER A 245 9.50 -3.23 -2.41
C SER A 245 9.44 -2.69 -3.84
N ARG A 246 8.48 -1.80 -4.12
CA ARG A 246 8.24 -1.24 -5.46
C ARG A 246 8.71 0.20 -5.60
N CYS A 247 8.30 1.11 -4.70
CA CYS A 247 8.64 2.54 -4.83
C CYS A 247 9.71 3.03 -3.86
N GLY A 248 10.16 2.17 -2.94
CA GLY A 248 11.18 2.49 -1.93
C GLY A 248 10.72 3.43 -0.83
N THR A 249 9.45 3.83 -0.78
CA THR A 249 8.94 4.70 0.29
C THR A 249 9.09 4.01 1.64
N GLU A 250 9.57 4.77 2.62
CA GLU A 250 9.84 4.31 3.98
C GLU A 250 8.61 4.44 4.87
N TYR A 251 8.44 3.45 5.74
CA TYR A 251 7.38 3.37 6.73
C TYR A 251 7.98 2.92 8.05
N LEU A 252 7.45 3.41 9.17
CA LEU A 252 7.77 2.83 10.47
C LEU A 252 7.29 1.38 10.52
N SER A 253 8.13 0.49 11.03
CA SER A 253 7.83 -0.91 11.27
C SER A 253 7.25 -1.08 12.67
N GLU A 254 6.00 -1.53 12.73
CA GLU A 254 5.22 -1.89 13.91
C GLU A 254 5.89 -2.95 14.80
N ASP A 255 6.82 -3.73 14.25
CA ASP A 255 7.57 -4.75 14.98
C ASP A 255 8.85 -4.20 15.62
N LEU A 256 9.39 -3.12 15.05
CA LEU A 256 10.68 -2.54 15.45
C LEU A 256 10.47 -1.31 16.35
N VAL A 257 9.37 -0.58 16.19
CA VAL A 257 9.06 0.55 17.07
C VAL A 257 8.71 0.10 18.49
N HIS A 258 9.11 0.93 19.46
CA HIS A 258 8.87 0.70 20.88
C HIS A 258 7.73 1.56 21.43
N ASP A 259 7.35 1.27 22.67
CA ASP A 259 6.47 2.10 23.51
C ASP A 259 5.11 2.45 22.89
N GLU A 260 4.64 3.68 23.14
CA GLU A 260 3.31 4.19 22.79
C GLU A 260 3.04 4.16 21.27
N LEU A 261 4.09 4.19 20.45
CA LEU A 261 3.97 4.15 18.99
C LEU A 261 3.65 2.75 18.47
N LYS A 262 4.01 1.70 19.21
CA LYS A 262 3.82 0.31 18.77
C LYS A 262 2.37 -0.03 18.50
N HIS A 263 1.48 0.32 19.43
CA HIS A 263 0.06 0.04 19.28
C HIS A 263 -0.54 0.79 18.08
N THR A 264 -0.21 2.07 17.95
CA THR A 264 -0.70 2.93 16.87
C THR A 264 -0.18 2.49 15.49
N CYS A 265 1.09 2.12 15.39
CA CYS A 265 1.68 1.62 14.14
C CYS A 265 1.06 0.27 13.71
N ARG A 266 0.68 -0.59 14.66
CA ARG A 266 -0.04 -1.84 14.37
C ARG A 266 -1.42 -1.57 13.78
N ILE A 267 -2.22 -0.69 14.40
CA ILE A 267 -3.55 -0.32 13.87
C ILE A 267 -3.44 0.16 12.42
N LEU A 268 -2.47 1.04 12.14
CA LEU A 268 -2.27 1.53 10.78
C LEU A 268 -1.73 0.48 9.82
N SER A 269 -0.88 -0.44 10.29
CA SER A 269 -0.36 -1.52 9.43
C SER A 269 -1.42 -2.57 9.11
N ASP A 270 -2.38 -2.81 10.00
CA ASP A 270 -3.53 -3.69 9.75
C ASP A 270 -4.46 -3.11 8.66
N VAL A 271 -4.60 -1.78 8.61
CA VAL A 271 -5.43 -1.09 7.62
C VAL A 271 -4.69 -0.83 6.31
N PHE A 272 -3.43 -0.43 6.40
CA PHE A 272 -2.55 -0.13 5.28
C PHE A 272 -1.47 -1.20 5.17
N ASP A 273 -1.90 -2.42 4.84
CA ASP A 273 -1.05 -3.62 4.67
C ASP A 273 -0.23 -3.60 3.35
N THR A 274 -0.37 -2.53 2.58
CA THR A 274 0.33 -2.24 1.33
C THR A 274 0.69 -0.75 1.25
N CYS A 275 1.69 -0.42 0.45
CA CYS A 275 2.12 0.96 0.24
C CYS A 275 0.99 1.81 -0.33
N ILE A 276 0.61 2.89 0.37
CA ILE A 276 -0.46 3.81 -0.08
C ILE A 276 -0.17 4.47 -1.43
N TYR A 277 1.10 4.52 -1.86
CA TYR A 277 1.51 5.17 -3.10
C TYR A 277 1.49 4.25 -4.32
N CYS A 278 1.72 2.95 -4.16
CA CYS A 278 1.86 2.04 -5.32
C CYS A 278 1.32 0.63 -5.10
N SER A 279 0.68 0.38 -3.96
CA SER A 279 0.15 -0.92 -3.53
C SER A 279 1.19 -2.04 -3.45
N GLY A 280 2.49 -1.71 -3.49
CA GLY A 280 3.56 -2.67 -3.28
C GLY A 280 3.60 -3.16 -1.83
N LYS A 281 3.98 -4.42 -1.64
CA LYS A 281 4.18 -5.01 -0.31
C LYS A 281 5.43 -4.45 0.36
N PHE A 282 5.48 -4.56 1.68
CA PHE A 282 6.61 -4.08 2.46
C PHE A 282 7.68 -5.17 2.61
N GLN A 283 8.93 -4.75 2.64
CA GLN A 283 10.10 -5.55 2.98
C GLN A 283 10.82 -4.90 4.16
N ALA A 284 11.36 -5.73 5.05
CA ALA A 284 12.23 -5.30 6.15
C ALA A 284 13.69 -5.25 5.68
#